data_AF-D4GDV6-F1
#
_entry.id   AF-D4GDV6-F1
#
_cell.length_a   1.000
_cell.length_b   1.000
_cell.length_c   1.000
_cell.angle_alpha   90.00
_cell.angle_beta   90.00
_cell.angle_gamma   90.00
#
_symmetry.space_group_name_H-M   'P 1'
#
loop_
_entity.id
_entity.type
_entity.pdbx_description
1 polymer ?
#
loop_
_entity_poly.entity_id
_entity_poly.type
_entity_poly.pdbx_seq_one_letter_code
_entity_poly.pdbx_strand_id
1 'polypeptide(L)'
;MFCFTLCQAYLILRAINSTAIRETGACNMAESFSTENRFFDNKHYPRGFSRHGDFTIKEAQLLERHGVAFNELDLAKREPATEEERLFIEVCRGVREPQTEAERVWSKYMTRIKRPKRFHTLSGGKPQMDTVEDYTESDD
;
A
#
# COMPACT_ATOMS: atom_id res chain seq x y z
N MET A 1 10.06 8.52 -23.35
CA MET A 1 9.17 7.36 -23.61
C MET A 1 8.44 6.96 -22.32
N PHE A 2 7.52 7.80 -21.84
CA PHE A 2 6.68 7.52 -20.66
C PHE A 2 5.20 7.84 -20.99
N CYS A 3 4.67 7.25 -22.06
CA CYS A 3 3.36 7.67 -22.62
C CYS A 3 2.33 6.56 -22.85
N PHE A 4 2.50 5.32 -22.37
CA PHE A 4 1.56 4.24 -22.77
C PHE A 4 0.81 3.48 -21.67
N THR A 5 1.02 3.72 -20.37
CA THR A 5 0.31 2.95 -19.32
C THR A 5 -0.87 3.66 -18.65
N LEU A 6 -1.07 4.96 -18.88
CA LEU A 6 -2.17 5.72 -18.25
C LEU A 6 -3.50 5.65 -19.01
N CYS A 7 -3.51 5.21 -20.27
CA CYS A 7 -4.73 5.21 -21.09
C CYS A 7 -5.59 3.94 -20.95
N GLN A 8 -4.98 2.78 -20.66
CA GLN A 8 -5.74 1.53 -20.44
C GLN A 8 -6.48 1.49 -19.09
N ALA A 9 -6.05 2.28 -18.10
CA ALA A 9 -6.76 2.42 -16.83
C ALA A 9 -8.10 3.19 -16.97
N TYR A 10 -8.21 4.08 -17.96
CA TYR A 10 -9.39 4.95 -18.12
C TYR A 10 -10.62 4.22 -18.70
N LEU A 11 -10.43 3.12 -19.43
CA LEU A 11 -11.55 2.37 -20.03
C LEU A 11 -12.27 1.44 -19.04
N ILE A 12 -11.65 1.08 -17.92
CA ILE A 12 -12.31 0.29 -16.87
C ILE A 12 -13.20 1.18 -15.97
N LEU A 13 -12.86 2.48 -15.85
CA LEU A 13 -13.60 3.45 -15.03
C LEU A 13 -15.02 3.78 -15.55
N ARG A 14 -15.35 3.49 -16.81
CA ARG A 14 -16.70 3.69 -17.35
C ARG A 14 -17.63 2.48 -17.21
N ALA A 15 -17.10 1.28 -17.00
CA ALA A 15 -17.91 0.06 -16.98
C ALA A 15 -18.53 -0.26 -15.59
N ILE A 16 -18.08 0.40 -14.52
CA ILE A 16 -18.51 0.09 -13.14
C ILE A 16 -19.76 0.90 -12.72
N ASN A 17 -20.13 1.97 -13.42
CA ASN A 17 -21.26 2.83 -13.03
C ASN A 17 -22.67 2.22 -13.24
N SER A 18 -22.82 0.98 -13.74
CA SER A 18 -24.14 0.52 -14.20
C SER A 18 -24.65 -0.81 -13.65
N THR A 19 -23.89 -1.62 -12.90
CA THR A 19 -24.38 -2.95 -12.51
C THR A 19 -23.81 -3.44 -11.18
N ALA A 20 -24.46 -3.11 -10.06
CA ALA A 20 -24.68 -4.02 -8.92
C ALA A 20 -25.22 -3.28 -7.68
N ILE A 21 -26.41 -2.71 -7.80
CA ILE A 21 -27.28 -2.60 -6.62
C ILE A 21 -27.88 -4.00 -6.45
N ARG A 22 -27.21 -4.87 -5.68
CA ARG A 22 -27.81 -6.11 -5.19
C ARG A 22 -27.80 -6.09 -3.67
N GLU A 23 -28.97 -5.70 -3.18
CA GLU A 23 -29.58 -5.97 -1.87
C GLU A 23 -28.78 -6.87 -0.91
N THR A 24 -28.32 -6.27 0.18
CA THR A 24 -28.53 -6.78 1.54
C THR A 24 -28.69 -5.60 2.49
N GLY A 25 -29.83 -5.56 3.17
CA GLY A 25 -30.12 -4.56 4.18
C GLY A 25 -29.29 -4.77 5.44
N ALA A 26 -28.55 -3.74 5.84
CA ALA A 26 -28.25 -3.35 7.22
C ALA A 26 -27.45 -2.04 7.17
N CYS A 27 -28.12 -0.90 7.31
CA CYS A 27 -27.46 0.40 7.49
C CYS A 27 -26.96 0.52 8.94
N ASN A 28 -25.90 -0.22 9.29
CA ASN A 28 -25.12 0.06 10.49
C ASN A 28 -23.87 0.83 10.09
N MET A 29 -23.87 2.11 10.45
CA MET A 29 -22.82 3.11 10.23
C MET A 29 -21.48 2.79 10.94
N ALA A 30 -21.26 1.54 11.36
CA ALA A 30 -20.17 1.09 12.22
C ALA A 30 -19.39 -0.15 11.70
N GLU A 31 -19.68 -0.64 10.48
CA GLU A 31 -19.07 -1.86 9.92
C GLU A 31 -18.33 -1.65 8.59
N SER A 32 -17.81 -0.45 8.31
CA SER A 32 -16.92 -0.27 7.16
C SER A 32 -15.71 -1.21 7.27
N PHE A 33 -15.33 -1.88 6.17
CA PHE A 33 -14.22 -2.86 6.12
C PHE A 33 -14.39 -4.14 6.97
N SER A 34 -15.61 -4.55 7.34
CA SER A 34 -15.82 -5.80 8.08
C SER A 34 -15.49 -7.03 7.23
N THR A 35 -14.74 -7.99 7.81
CA THR A 35 -14.43 -9.28 7.20
C THR A 35 -14.47 -10.41 8.22
N GLU A 36 -14.93 -11.59 7.82
CA GLU A 36 -14.99 -12.78 8.68
C GLU A 36 -13.60 -13.37 8.99
N ASN A 37 -12.64 -13.15 8.08
CA ASN A 37 -11.30 -13.68 8.19
C ASN A 37 -10.28 -12.61 8.60
N ARG A 38 -9.31 -13.03 9.41
CA ARG A 38 -8.15 -12.21 9.70
C ARG A 38 -7.15 -12.23 8.56
N PHE A 39 -6.53 -11.09 8.29
CA PHE A 39 -5.51 -10.96 7.26
C PHE A 39 -4.17 -11.48 7.76
N PHE A 40 -3.57 -12.40 7.00
CA PHE A 40 -2.23 -12.92 7.26
C PHE A 40 -1.40 -12.90 5.99
N ASP A 41 -0.33 -12.11 6.00
CA ASP A 41 0.66 -12.10 4.92
C ASP A 41 1.91 -12.90 5.34
N ASN A 42 1.82 -14.22 5.26
CA ASN A 42 2.92 -15.11 5.64
C ASN A 42 4.14 -14.98 4.73
N LYS A 43 4.00 -14.35 3.55
CA LYS A 43 5.11 -14.15 2.61
C LYS A 43 6.06 -13.06 3.09
N HIS A 44 5.52 -11.92 3.54
CA HIS A 44 6.34 -10.80 4.01
C HIS A 44 6.45 -10.77 5.56
N TYR A 45 5.45 -11.30 6.26
CA TYR A 45 5.35 -11.31 7.72
C TYR A 45 5.05 -12.74 8.25
N PRO A 46 5.98 -13.69 8.14
CA PRO A 46 5.77 -15.09 8.55
C PRO A 46 5.47 -15.27 10.05
N ARG A 47 5.84 -14.27 10.89
CA ARG A 47 5.53 -14.24 12.33
C ARG A 47 4.41 -13.26 12.69
N GLY A 48 3.72 -12.70 11.69
CA GLY A 48 2.68 -11.68 11.85
C GLY A 48 3.22 -10.25 12.02
N PHE A 49 2.33 -9.27 11.81
CA PHE A 49 2.65 -7.84 11.81
C PHE A 49 3.18 -7.36 13.17
N SER A 50 2.58 -7.84 14.27
CA SER A 50 2.93 -7.46 15.64
C SER A 50 4.35 -7.84 16.07
N ARG A 51 5.02 -8.76 15.38
CA ARG A 51 6.36 -9.26 15.74
C ARG A 51 7.49 -8.64 14.93
N HIS A 52 7.17 -7.94 13.84
CA HIS A 52 8.18 -7.39 12.93
C HIS A 52 8.67 -6.00 13.35
N GLY A 53 7.90 -5.29 14.20
CA GLY A 53 8.26 -3.95 14.68
C GLY A 53 8.03 -2.82 13.66
N ASP A 54 7.55 -3.12 12.45
CA ASP A 54 7.20 -2.11 11.45
C ASP A 54 5.92 -1.35 11.80
N PHE A 55 5.02 -2.00 12.54
CA PHE A 55 3.71 -1.50 12.90
C PHE A 55 3.57 -1.42 14.42
N THR A 56 2.83 -0.42 14.90
CA THR A 56 2.40 -0.40 16.30
C THR A 56 1.40 -1.53 16.54
N ILE A 57 1.18 -1.88 17.82
CA ILE A 57 0.21 -2.91 18.19
C ILE A 57 -1.18 -2.60 17.62
N LYS A 58 -1.60 -1.33 17.66
CA LYS A 58 -2.90 -0.88 17.12
C LYS A 58 -2.97 -1.05 15.60
N GLU A 59 -1.94 -0.62 14.89
CA GLU A 59 -1.87 -0.75 13.42
C GLU A 59 -1.84 -2.22 12.98
N ALA A 60 -1.09 -3.07 13.69
CA ALA A 60 -1.03 -4.50 13.42
C ALA A 60 -2.41 -5.16 13.60
N GLN A 61 -3.10 -4.85 14.70
CA GLN A 61 -4.47 -5.34 14.92
C GLN A 61 -5.45 -4.84 13.86
N LEU A 62 -5.29 -3.59 13.40
CA LEU A 62 -6.12 -3.03 12.32
C LEU A 62 -5.92 -3.81 11.02
N LEU A 63 -4.67 -4.07 10.62
CA LEU A 63 -4.35 -4.91 9.46
C LEU A 63 -4.87 -6.32 9.63
N GLU A 64 -4.69 -6.94 10.79
CA GLU A 64 -5.17 -8.30 11.04
C GLU A 64 -6.71 -8.39 10.96
N ARG A 65 -7.45 -7.35 11.38
CA ARG A 65 -8.93 -7.35 11.37
C ARG A 65 -9.53 -6.96 10.02
N HIS A 66 -8.99 -5.94 9.36
CA HIS A 66 -9.58 -5.33 8.16
C HIS A 66 -8.74 -5.53 6.89
N GLY A 67 -7.55 -6.13 7.01
CA GLY A 67 -6.62 -6.26 5.89
C GLY A 67 -7.14 -7.12 4.75
N VAL A 68 -8.08 -8.04 5.00
CA VAL A 68 -8.75 -8.80 3.94
C VAL A 68 -9.57 -7.86 3.07
N ALA A 69 -10.41 -7.01 3.67
CA ALA A 69 -11.19 -6.01 2.94
C ALA A 69 -10.30 -5.02 2.20
N PHE A 70 -9.24 -4.52 2.86
CA PHE A 70 -8.27 -3.62 2.21
C PHE A 70 -7.64 -4.26 0.97
N ASN A 71 -7.20 -5.51 1.08
CA ASN A 71 -6.59 -6.24 -0.02
C ASN A 71 -7.59 -6.51 -1.16
N GLU A 72 -8.83 -6.87 -0.84
CA GLU A 72 -9.86 -7.09 -1.86
C GLU A 72 -10.28 -5.81 -2.58
N LEU A 73 -10.36 -4.68 -1.85
CA LEU A 73 -10.62 -3.37 -2.43
C LEU A 73 -9.45 -2.90 -3.30
N ASP A 74 -8.20 -3.06 -2.85
CA ASP A 74 -7.00 -2.70 -3.62
C ASP A 74 -6.86 -3.55 -4.90
N LEU A 75 -7.21 -4.84 -4.82
CA LEU A 75 -7.25 -5.76 -5.96
C LEU A 75 -8.52 -5.62 -6.82
N ALA A 76 -9.44 -4.72 -6.47
CA ALA A 76 -10.75 -4.56 -7.10
C ALA A 76 -11.56 -5.87 -7.22
N LYS A 77 -11.39 -6.80 -6.26
CA LYS A 77 -12.19 -8.03 -6.13
C LYS A 77 -13.56 -7.76 -5.50
N ARG A 78 -13.60 -6.76 -4.63
CA ARG A 78 -14.76 -6.29 -3.89
C ARG A 78 -15.13 -4.89 -4.38
N GLU A 79 -16.42 -4.62 -4.56
CA GLU A 79 -16.90 -3.27 -4.81
C GLU A 79 -17.02 -2.48 -3.49
N PRO A 80 -16.69 -1.17 -3.49
CA PRO A 80 -16.81 -0.34 -2.31
C PRO A 80 -18.29 -0.15 -1.95
N ALA A 81 -18.68 -0.57 -0.76
CA ALA A 81 -20.06 -0.45 -0.28
C ALA A 81 -20.33 0.91 0.39
N THR A 82 -19.30 1.50 1.01
CA THR A 82 -19.39 2.77 1.74
C THR A 82 -18.52 3.84 1.10
N GLU A 83 -18.84 5.11 1.39
CA GLU A 83 -18.03 6.24 0.91
C GLU A 83 -16.57 6.14 1.37
N GLU A 84 -16.35 5.68 2.60
CA GLU A 84 -15.01 5.45 3.15
C GLU A 84 -14.20 4.45 2.30
N GLU A 85 -14.84 3.40 1.79
CA GLU A 85 -14.19 2.42 0.91
C GLU A 85 -13.90 2.99 -0.48
N ARG A 86 -14.78 3.86 -0.99
CA ARG A 86 -14.53 4.57 -2.26
C ARG A 86 -13.31 5.48 -2.13
N LEU A 87 -13.27 6.27 -1.06
CA LEU A 87 -12.16 7.15 -0.74
C LEU A 87 -10.86 6.36 -0.51
N PHE A 88 -10.94 5.19 0.13
CA PHE A 88 -9.80 4.29 0.30
C PHE A 88 -9.22 3.82 -1.04
N ILE A 89 -10.06 3.48 -2.02
CA ILE A 89 -9.61 3.11 -3.37
C ILE A 89 -8.91 4.29 -4.06
N GLU A 90 -9.40 5.52 -3.90
CA GLU A 90 -8.73 6.72 -4.44
C GLU A 90 -7.34 6.93 -3.85
N VAL A 91 -7.18 6.68 -2.54
CA VAL A 91 -5.87 6.69 -1.87
C VAL A 91 -4.96 5.60 -2.41
N CYS A 92 -5.47 4.37 -2.59
CA CYS A 92 -4.69 3.27 -3.15
C CYS A 92 -4.19 3.57 -4.58
N ARG A 93 -4.97 4.33 -5.35
CA ARG A 93 -4.62 4.82 -6.70
C ARG A 93 -3.66 6.01 -6.69
N GLY A 94 -3.38 6.60 -5.53
CA GLY A 94 -2.54 7.79 -5.40
C GLY A 94 -3.21 9.09 -5.85
N VAL A 95 -4.55 9.10 -5.97
CA VAL A 95 -5.32 10.31 -6.31
C VAL A 95 -5.43 11.24 -5.11
N ARG A 96 -5.45 10.68 -3.89
CA ARG A 96 -5.56 11.41 -2.63
C ARG A 96 -4.53 10.93 -1.62
N GLU A 97 -4.17 11.81 -0.69
CA GLU A 97 -3.39 11.45 0.48
C GLU A 97 -4.22 10.69 1.53
N PRO A 98 -3.58 9.76 2.28
CA PRO A 98 -4.23 8.97 3.32
C PRO A 98 -4.57 9.84 4.55
N GLN A 99 -5.87 10.01 4.81
CA GLN A 99 -6.38 10.80 5.93
C GLN A 99 -6.74 9.92 7.13
N THR A 100 -7.36 8.76 6.88
CA THR A 100 -7.79 7.85 7.94
C THR A 100 -6.67 6.94 8.40
N GLU A 101 -6.78 6.38 9.60
CA GLU A 101 -5.79 5.41 10.11
C GLU A 101 -5.70 4.17 9.19
N ALA A 102 -6.84 3.68 8.70
CA ALA A 102 -6.91 2.57 7.75
C ALA A 102 -6.09 2.83 6.48
N GLU A 103 -6.31 3.98 5.85
CA GLU A 103 -5.60 4.40 4.64
C GLU A 103 -4.10 4.53 4.87
N ARG A 104 -3.69 5.14 6.00
CA ARG A 104 -2.29 5.34 6.36
C ARG A 104 -1.59 4.00 6.57
N VAL A 105 -2.21 3.10 7.32
CA VAL A 105 -1.66 1.80 7.65
C VAL A 105 -1.56 0.91 6.41
N TRP A 106 -2.58 0.91 5.55
CA TRP A 106 -2.53 0.18 4.28
C TRP A 106 -1.44 0.73 3.34
N SER A 107 -1.36 2.04 3.18
CA SER A 107 -0.33 2.69 2.36
C SER A 107 1.08 2.36 2.86
N LYS A 108 1.26 2.35 4.18
CA LYS A 108 2.50 1.92 4.84
C LYS A 108 2.82 0.44 4.54
N TYR A 109 1.84 -0.45 4.67
CA TYR A 109 1.99 -1.87 4.32
C TYR A 109 2.39 -2.07 2.86
N MET A 110 1.68 -1.45 1.92
CA MET A 110 1.97 -1.54 0.48
C MET A 110 3.38 -1.06 0.16
N THR A 111 3.82 0.04 0.78
CA THR A 111 5.18 0.57 0.63
C THR A 111 6.23 -0.41 1.14
N ARG A 112 5.97 -1.12 2.25
CA ARG A 112 6.91 -2.11 2.81
C ARG A 112 7.03 -3.35 1.92
N ILE A 113 5.92 -3.88 1.41
CA ILE A 113 5.94 -5.10 0.59
C ILE A 113 6.39 -4.87 -0.86
N LYS A 114 6.13 -3.68 -1.42
CA LYS A 114 6.53 -3.31 -2.79
C LYS A 114 8.00 -2.90 -2.88
N ARG A 115 8.69 -2.63 -1.76
CA ARG A 115 10.12 -2.31 -1.78
C ARG A 115 10.91 -3.51 -2.29
N PRO A 116 11.62 -3.40 -3.44
CA PRO A 116 12.51 -4.47 -3.85
C PRO A 116 13.56 -4.64 -2.76
N LYS A 117 13.72 -5.88 -2.27
CA LYS A 117 14.81 -6.21 -1.33
C LYS A 117 16.11 -5.82 -2.01
N ARG A 118 16.77 -4.78 -1.52
CA ARG A 118 18.13 -4.44 -1.93
C ARG A 118 19.01 -5.59 -1.49
N PHE A 119 19.39 -6.43 -2.45
CA PHE A 119 20.45 -7.40 -2.23
C PHE A 119 21.75 -6.62 -2.06
N HIS A 120 22.22 -6.51 -0.81
CA HIS A 120 23.58 -6.10 -0.54
C HIS A 120 24.42 -7.37 -0.59
N THR A 121 25.06 -7.66 -1.72
CA THR A 121 26.05 -8.73 -1.82
C THR A 121 27.29 -8.27 -1.05
N LEU A 122 27.54 -8.88 0.11
CA LEU A 122 28.80 -8.71 0.85
C LEU A 122 29.91 -9.54 0.19
N SER A 123 30.20 -9.26 -1.08
CA SER A 123 31.35 -9.80 -1.82
C SER A 123 31.74 -8.85 -2.95
N GLY A 124 32.86 -8.15 -2.72
CA GLY A 124 33.90 -7.87 -3.71
C GLY A 124 33.66 -6.78 -4.75
N GLY A 125 34.20 -5.58 -4.50
CA GLY A 125 34.56 -4.63 -5.56
C GLY A 125 34.20 -3.19 -5.23
N LYS A 126 35.18 -2.41 -4.76
CA LYS A 126 35.09 -0.95 -4.72
C LYS A 126 34.96 -0.45 -6.17
N PRO A 127 33.96 0.39 -6.53
CA PRO A 127 34.15 1.28 -7.65
C PRO A 127 35.10 2.38 -7.17
N GLN A 128 36.36 2.25 -7.57
CA GLN A 128 37.32 3.34 -7.60
C GLN A 128 36.75 4.42 -8.52
N MET A 129 36.41 5.59 -7.98
CA MET A 129 36.48 6.80 -8.78
C MET A 129 37.64 7.61 -8.23
N ASP A 130 38.74 7.56 -8.97
CA ASP A 130 39.75 8.59 -8.88
C ASP A 130 39.12 9.87 -9.43
N THR A 131 38.96 10.86 -8.57
CA THR A 131 38.97 12.25 -9.02
C THR A 131 39.97 12.96 -8.12
N VAL A 132 41.22 12.89 -8.57
CA VAL A 132 42.25 13.87 -8.28
C VAL A 132 41.72 15.23 -8.75
N GLU A 133 41.44 16.13 -7.82
CA GLU A 133 41.46 17.56 -8.09
C GLU A 133 42.31 18.25 -7.02
N ASP A 134 42.95 19.29 -7.51
CA ASP A 134 44.25 19.84 -7.17
C ASP A 134 44.15 20.92 -6.08
N TYR A 135 45.31 21.23 -5.51
CA TYR A 135 45.64 22.14 -4.41
C TYR A 135 44.85 23.47 -4.33
N THR A 136 44.50 23.86 -3.10
CA THR A 136 44.73 25.23 -2.62
C THR A 136 45.21 25.23 -1.17
N GLU A 137 46.49 25.53 -0.99
CA GLU A 137 47.16 25.90 0.26
C GLU A 137 46.61 27.25 0.75
N SER A 138 46.20 27.34 2.01
CA SER A 138 45.87 28.62 2.66
C SER A 138 46.67 28.73 3.95
N ASP A 139 47.59 29.69 3.90
CA ASP A 139 48.46 30.28 4.92
C ASP A 139 47.74 30.57 6.26
N ASP A 140 48.30 30.12 7.39
CA ASP A 140 48.40 30.82 8.70
C ASP A 140 49.50 30.17 9.58
#